data_AF-A0A0D8IYD0-F1
#
_entry.id   AF-A0A0D8IYD0-F1
#
_cell.length_a   1.000
_cell.length_b   1.000
_cell.length_c   1.000
_cell.angle_alpha   90.00
_cell.angle_beta   90.00
_cell.angle_gamma   90.00
#
_symmetry.space_group_name_H-M   'P 1'
#
loop_
_entity.id
_entity.type
_entity.pdbx_description
1 polymer ?
#
loop_
_entity_poly.entity_id
_entity_poly.type
_entity_poly.pdbx_seq_one_letter_code
_entity_poly.pdbx_strand_id
1 'polypeptide(L)'
;MERYTYFDGGKWRMRVGDAEYSGKETERLAAYEETGLEPEELAQAEKEGRLVVLQCEIGSPVYSHARKLDGADYVRETEFWWSDIPQMGKTVFLTREAAEAALKEREAEHDR
;
A
#
# COMPACT_ATOMS: atom_id res chain seq x y z
N MET A 1 6.02 15.53 17.15
CA MET A 1 6.64 14.48 17.99
C MET A 1 8.15 14.61 17.95
N GLU A 2 8.83 14.48 19.08
CA GLU A 2 10.30 14.32 19.09
C GLU A 2 10.66 12.91 18.63
N ARG A 3 11.56 12.79 17.64
CA ARG A 3 11.92 11.51 17.00
C ARG A 3 12.97 10.78 17.84
N TYR A 4 12.67 9.55 18.25
CA TYR A 4 13.56 8.67 19.01
C TYR A 4 14.36 7.72 18.13
N THR A 5 13.89 7.45 16.90
CA THR A 5 14.57 6.56 15.96
C THR A 5 15.45 7.27 14.95
N TYR A 6 16.52 6.61 14.53
CA TYR A 6 17.40 7.08 13.47
C TYR A 6 17.98 5.89 12.69
N PHE A 7 18.34 6.12 11.43
CA PHE A 7 18.90 5.09 10.56
C PHE A 7 20.43 5.19 10.53
N ASP A 8 21.12 4.13 10.95
CA ASP A 8 22.59 4.07 10.91
C ASP A 8 23.08 2.66 10.57
N GLY A 9 24.05 2.58 9.65
CA GLY A 9 24.66 1.31 9.25
C GLY A 9 23.68 0.30 8.65
N GLY A 10 22.64 0.77 7.94
CA GLY A 10 21.65 -0.11 7.29
C GLY A 10 20.55 -0.63 8.23
N LYS A 11 20.45 -0.11 9.46
CA LYS A 11 19.49 -0.56 10.47
C LYS A 11 18.89 0.62 11.23
N TRP A 12 17.61 0.52 11.56
CA TRP A 12 16.94 1.43 12.49
C TRP A 12 17.41 1.22 13.93
N ARG A 13 17.76 2.31 14.61
CA ARG A 13 18.17 2.35 16.02
C ARG A 13 17.32 3.36 16.77
N MET A 14 17.08 3.09 18.05
CA MET A 14 16.35 3.97 18.94
C MET A 14 17.24 4.33 20.12
N ARG A 15 17.30 5.62 20.46
CA ARG A 15 18.01 6.09 21.66
C ARG A 15 17.02 6.57 22.71
N VAL A 16 17.13 6.05 23.92
CA VAL A 16 16.35 6.48 25.09
C VAL A 16 17.34 6.77 26.22
N GLY A 17 17.57 8.06 26.49
CA GLY A 17 18.67 8.49 27.35
C GLY A 17 20.02 8.02 26.80
N ASP A 18 20.81 7.35 27.63
CA ASP A 18 22.11 6.79 27.24
C ASP A 18 22.02 5.37 26.66
N ALA A 19 20.83 4.76 26.65
CA ALA A 19 20.63 3.41 26.14
C ALA A 19 20.27 3.41 24.66
N GLU A 20 20.84 2.46 23.91
CA GLU A 20 20.57 2.26 22.49
C GLU A 20 19.94 0.89 22.25
N TYR A 21 18.86 0.89 21.48
CA TYR A 21 18.06 -0.29 21.17
C TYR A 21 17.96 -0.49 19.66
N SER A 22 17.79 -1.74 19.25
CA SER A 22 17.58 -2.07 17.85
C SER A 22 16.78 -3.36 17.73
N GLY A 23 15.89 -3.47 16.74
CA GLY A 23 15.02 -4.64 16.53
C GLY A 23 13.68 -4.26 15.90
N LYS A 24 12.75 -5.22 15.82
CA LYS A 24 11.44 -5.04 15.18
C LYS A 24 10.60 -3.91 15.81
N GLU A 25 10.67 -3.76 17.13
CA GLU A 25 9.98 -2.66 17.82
C GLU A 25 10.54 -1.29 17.39
N THR A 26 11.84 -1.21 17.13
CA THR A 26 12.48 0.00 16.61
C THR A 26 12.07 0.30 15.17
N GLU A 27 11.97 -0.71 14.31
CA GLU A 27 11.47 -0.57 12.94
C GLU A 27 10.01 -0.10 12.93
N ARG A 28 9.18 -0.67 13.81
CA ARG A 28 7.79 -0.28 13.98
C ARG A 28 7.65 1.17 14.46
N LEU A 29 8.45 1.58 15.44
CA LEU A 29 8.45 2.96 15.93
C LEU A 29 8.94 3.93 14.85
N ALA A 30 9.98 3.56 14.08
CA ALA A 30 10.49 4.39 12.99
C ALA A 30 9.41 4.61 11.92
N ALA A 31 8.72 3.55 11.49
CA ALA A 31 7.63 3.65 10.54
C ALA A 31 6.49 4.54 11.05
N TYR A 32 6.21 4.48 12.36
CA TYR A 32 5.22 5.34 12.99
C TYR A 32 5.66 6.81 13.01
N GLU A 33 6.90 7.10 13.43
CA GLU A 33 7.46 8.46 13.44
C GLU A 33 7.55 9.07 12.04
N GLU A 34 7.77 8.25 11.00
CA GLU A 34 7.78 8.67 9.59
C GLU A 34 6.41 9.16 9.10
N THR A 35 5.31 8.73 9.73
CA THR A 35 3.98 9.28 9.42
C THR A 35 3.83 10.74 9.82
N GLY A 36 4.62 11.21 10.80
CA GLY A 36 4.54 12.56 11.35
C GLY A 36 3.26 12.85 12.15
N LEU A 37 2.40 11.84 12.36
CA LEU A 37 1.15 11.95 13.12
C LEU A 37 1.39 11.66 14.60
N GLU A 38 0.68 12.37 15.47
CA GLU A 38 0.63 12.04 16.90
C GLU A 38 -0.29 10.82 17.17
N PRO A 39 -0.12 10.08 18.28
CA PRO A 39 -0.85 8.83 18.51
C PRO A 39 -2.34 9.07 18.65
N GLU A 40 -2.71 10.22 19.21
CA GLU A 40 -4.07 10.69 19.33
C GLU A 40 -4.70 11.00 17.97
N GLU A 41 -3.94 11.57 17.03
CA GLU A 41 -4.41 11.83 15.67
C GLU A 41 -4.69 10.53 14.91
N LEU A 42 -3.80 9.54 15.07
CA LEU A 42 -3.98 8.22 14.48
C LEU A 42 -5.18 7.48 15.10
N ALA A 43 -5.30 7.48 16.43
CA ALA A 43 -6.42 6.87 17.14
C ALA A 43 -7.76 7.52 16.76
N GLN A 44 -7.79 8.84 16.58
CA GLN A 44 -8.98 9.55 16.12
C GLN A 44 -9.31 9.20 14.67
N ALA A 45 -8.31 9.11 13.78
CA ALA A 45 -8.52 8.68 12.40
C ALA A 45 -9.06 7.25 12.32
N GLU A 46 -8.59 6.35 13.18
CA GLU A 46 -9.11 4.99 13.30
C GLU A 46 -10.57 4.98 13.73
N LYS A 47 -10.90 5.73 14.80
CA LYS A 47 -12.27 5.88 15.32
C LYS A 47 -13.23 6.48 14.29
N GLU A 48 -12.74 7.40 13.45
CA GLU A 48 -13.50 8.04 12.38
C GLU A 48 -13.53 7.22 11.08
N GLY A 49 -12.88 6.05 11.03
CA GLY A 49 -12.82 5.19 9.85
C GLY A 49 -12.06 5.81 8.67
N ARG A 50 -11.11 6.71 8.94
CA ARG A 50 -10.29 7.40 7.92
C ARG A 50 -9.00 6.65 7.57
N LEU A 51 -8.70 5.53 8.24
CA LEU A 51 -7.53 4.70 7.96
C LEU A 51 -7.82 3.65 6.90
N VAL A 52 -6.88 3.48 5.97
CA VAL A 52 -6.89 2.40 4.98
C VAL A 52 -5.58 1.62 5.08
N VAL A 53 -5.67 0.29 5.04
CA VAL A 53 -4.49 -0.57 4.93
C VAL A 53 -4.24 -0.83 3.45
N LEU A 54 -3.10 -0.35 2.96
CA LEU A 54 -2.69 -0.63 1.58
C LEU A 54 -2.13 -2.06 1.49
N GLN A 55 -2.50 -2.77 0.41
CA GLN A 55 -2.01 -4.14 0.17
C GLN A 55 -0.56 -4.17 -0.35
N CYS A 56 -0.08 -3.06 -0.90
CA CYS A 56 1.27 -2.88 -1.39
C CYS A 56 1.73 -1.43 -1.20
N GLU A 57 3.03 -1.19 -1.38
CA GLU A 57 3.62 0.15 -1.28
C GLU A 57 3.30 0.99 -2.52
N ILE A 58 3.07 2.29 -2.33
CA ILE A 58 2.98 3.25 -3.43
C ILE A 58 4.29 3.21 -4.22
N GLY A 59 4.21 3.15 -5.54
CA GLY A 59 5.38 2.91 -6.40
C GLY A 59 5.59 1.44 -6.77
N SER A 60 4.89 0.50 -6.14
CA SER A 60 5.00 -0.92 -6.49
C SER A 60 4.33 -1.23 -7.84
N PRO A 61 4.87 -2.17 -8.64
CA PRO A 61 4.21 -2.62 -9.86
C PRO A 61 2.90 -3.37 -9.52
N VAL A 62 1.82 -2.99 -10.21
CA VAL A 62 0.50 -3.61 -10.10
C VAL A 62 -0.07 -3.88 -11.49
N TYR A 63 -1.02 -4.82 -11.57
CA TYR A 63 -1.71 -5.16 -12.80
C TYR A 63 -3.13 -4.62 -12.79
N SER A 64 -3.50 -3.89 -13.84
CA SER A 64 -4.82 -3.27 -13.98
C SER A 64 -5.47 -3.67 -15.31
N HIS A 65 -6.78 -3.89 -15.30
CA HIS A 65 -7.58 -3.98 -16.53
C HIS A 65 -7.70 -2.60 -17.17
N ALA A 66 -7.35 -2.50 -18.45
CA ALA A 66 -7.46 -1.30 -19.24
C ALA A 66 -8.19 -1.59 -20.55
N ARG A 67 -8.86 -0.58 -21.10
CA ARG A 67 -9.54 -0.66 -22.38
C ARG A 67 -8.82 0.19 -23.42
N LYS A 68 -8.55 -0.39 -24.58
CA LYS A 68 -8.01 0.34 -25.74
C LYS A 68 -9.10 1.19 -26.39
N LEU A 69 -8.68 2.15 -27.21
CA LEU A 69 -9.60 3.01 -27.98
C LEU A 69 -10.45 2.22 -28.98
N ASP A 70 -9.95 1.06 -29.44
CA ASP A 70 -10.68 0.14 -30.32
C ASP A 70 -11.71 -0.74 -29.58
N GLY A 71 -11.83 -0.58 -28.26
CA GLY A 71 -12.78 -1.32 -27.42
C GLY A 71 -12.23 -2.63 -26.84
N ALA A 72 -11.03 -3.07 -27.23
CA ALA A 72 -10.44 -4.28 -26.68
C ALA A 72 -9.95 -4.08 -25.24
N ASP A 73 -10.32 -5.00 -24.35
CA ASP A 73 -9.82 -5.04 -22.98
C ASP A 73 -8.46 -5.76 -22.93
N TYR A 74 -7.57 -5.31 -22.04
CA TYR A 74 -6.25 -5.93 -21.84
C TYR A 74 -5.76 -5.67 -20.41
N VAL A 75 -4.85 -6.53 -19.94
CA VAL A 75 -4.13 -6.32 -18.68
C VAL A 75 -2.85 -5.56 -18.97
N ARG A 76 -2.58 -4.51 -18.19
CA ARG A 76 -1.32 -3.77 -18.23
C ARG A 76 -0.64 -3.78 -16.88
N GLU A 77 0.67 -3.79 -16.89
CA GLU A 77 1.50 -3.46 -15.74
C GLU A 77 1.56 -1.93 -15.62
N THR A 78 1.41 -1.42 -14.40
CA THR A 78 1.47 0.00 -14.08
C THR A 78 2.04 0.18 -12.68
N GLU A 79 2.53 1.36 -12.37
CA GLU A 79 2.94 1.71 -11.00
C GLU A 79 1.70 2.05 -10.16
N PHE A 80 1.66 1.59 -8.91
CA PHE A 80 0.59 1.91 -7.97
C PHE A 80 0.73 3.33 -7.45
N TRP A 81 -0.27 4.18 -7.70
CA TRP A 81 -0.23 5.59 -7.32
C TRP A 81 -1.46 6.04 -6.52
N TRP A 82 -1.39 7.23 -5.91
CA TRP A 82 -2.47 7.81 -5.11
C TRP A 82 -3.82 7.88 -5.83
N SER A 83 -3.81 8.03 -7.16
CA SER A 83 -4.99 8.04 -8.02
C SER A 83 -5.72 6.69 -8.07
N ASP A 84 -5.07 5.60 -7.67
CA ASP A 84 -5.60 4.25 -7.77
C ASP A 84 -6.29 3.80 -6.47
N ILE A 85 -6.05 4.50 -5.36
CA ILE A 85 -6.67 4.22 -4.04
C ILE A 85 -8.21 4.14 -4.11
N PRO A 86 -8.92 5.04 -4.82
CA PRO A 86 -10.38 4.92 -4.97
C PRO A 86 -10.84 3.63 -5.67
N GLN A 87 -9.97 2.96 -6.42
CA GLN A 87 -10.26 1.71 -7.12
C GLN A 87 -10.03 0.47 -6.23
N MET A 88 -9.28 0.61 -5.12
CA MET A 88 -8.88 -0.49 -4.24
C MET A 88 -10.02 -1.14 -3.43
N GLY A 89 -11.26 -0.65 -3.55
CA GLY A 89 -12.45 -1.24 -2.93
C GLY A 89 -13.32 -2.09 -3.86
N LYS A 90 -13.00 -2.18 -5.16
CA LYS A 90 -13.85 -2.87 -6.16
C LYS A 90 -13.18 -4.06 -6.84
N THR A 91 -11.86 -4.15 -6.80
CA THR A 91 -11.10 -5.24 -7.43
C THR A 91 -9.85 -5.49 -6.60
N VAL A 92 -9.81 -6.65 -5.93
CA VAL A 92 -8.64 -7.16 -5.22
C VAL A 92 -7.57 -7.42 -6.28
N PHE A 93 -6.35 -6.89 -6.11
CA PHE A 93 -5.29 -7.11 -7.08
C PHE A 93 -4.95 -8.59 -7.13
N LEU A 94 -5.28 -9.19 -8.26
CA LEU A 94 -4.94 -10.55 -8.61
C LEU A 94 -3.48 -10.59 -9.07
N THR A 95 -2.82 -11.75 -8.97
CA THR A 95 -1.60 -11.98 -9.75
C THR A 95 -1.91 -11.74 -11.23
N ARG A 96 -0.89 -11.44 -12.05
CA ARG A 96 -1.10 -11.27 -13.51
C ARG A 96 -1.95 -12.40 -14.11
N GLU A 97 -1.63 -13.65 -13.75
CA GLU A 97 -2.38 -14.83 -14.17
C GLU A 97 -3.85 -14.75 -13.76
N ALA A 98 -4.14 -14.39 -12.52
CA ALA A 98 -5.51 -14.29 -12.04
C ALA A 98 -6.25 -13.07 -12.63
N ALA A 99 -5.55 -11.97 -12.94
CA ALA A 99 -6.13 -10.85 -13.68
C ALA A 99 -6.49 -11.23 -15.13
N GLU A 100 -5.62 -11.97 -15.82
CA GLU A 100 -5.88 -12.53 -17.15
C GLU A 100 -7.05 -13.53 -17.12
N ALA A 101 -7.15 -14.38 -16.09
CA ALA A 101 -8.27 -15.30 -15.91
C ALA A 101 -9.60 -14.56 -15.69
N ALA A 102 -9.62 -13.54 -14.82
CA ALA A 102 -10.81 -12.72 -14.57
C ALA A 102 -11.26 -11.96 -15.83
N LEU A 103 -10.32 -11.53 -16.69
CA LEU A 103 -10.65 -10.90 -17.97
C LEU A 103 -11.39 -11.89 -18.87
N LYS A 104 -10.86 -13.12 -19.00
CA LYS A 104 -11.43 -14.17 -19.82
C LYS A 104 -12.84 -14.59 -19.36
N GLU A 105 -13.08 -14.63 -18.05
CA GLU A 105 -14.42 -14.90 -17.51
C GLU A 105 -15.44 -13.82 -17.91
N ARG A 106 -15.06 -12.53 -17.83
CA ARG A 106 -15.94 -11.43 -18.28
C ARG A 106 -16.20 -11.46 -19.78
N GLU A 107 -15.18 -11.76 -20.59
CA GLU A 107 -15.34 -11.91 -22.04
C GLU A 107 -16.32 -13.06 -22.35
N ALA A 108 -16.20 -14.20 -21.65
CA ALA A 108 -17.08 -15.34 -21.82
C ALA A 108 -18.53 -15.09 -21.35
N GLU A 109 -18.75 -14.15 -20.43
CA GLU A 109 -20.09 -13.73 -19.99
C GLU A 109 -20.74 -12.75 -20.97
N HIS A 110 -19.95 -11.91 -21.65
CA HIS A 110 -20.44 -10.96 -22.65
C HIS A 110 -20.86 -11.62 -23.98
N ASP A 111 -20.32 -12.79 -24.31
CA ASP A 111 -20.63 -13.56 -25.52
C ASP A 111 -21.81 -14.55 -25.35
N ARG A 112 -22.53 -14.52 -24.21
CA ARG A 112 -23.63 -15.46 -23.89
C ARG A 112 -25.03 -14.88 -24.09
#